data_AF-A0A7S1MB35-F1
#
_entry.id   AF-A0A7S1MB35-F1
#
_cell.length_a   1.000
_cell.length_b   1.000
_cell.length_c   1.000
_cell.angle_alpha   90.00
_cell.angle_beta   90.00
_cell.angle_gamma   90.00
#
_symmetry.space_group_name_H-M   'P 1'
#
loop_
_entity.id
_entity.type
_entity.pdbx_description
1 polymer ?
#
loop_
_entity_poly.entity_id
_entity_poly.type
_entity_poly.pdbx_seq_one_letter_code
_entity_poly.pdbx_strand_id
1 'polypeptide(L)'
;GLTPDVVTYSAAVSACEKGRRWELTRVLMKRAKGAGLSLDVVFYSALMSACEKGQESERALALLEELQRERLEPDVFAFNAAISACEKRRQPEKAWALLREMQHREIDPNVMSFNAVISACANVGQWQPALLLLSELEVKLLAPSVITYNALLSACDKGRNWRWAIELYEQMGKMRLETDSTTHNAVLGACEKGRCWAQVLELLRGMHGADITAYELAVRACEVGLQRQHLPELLSVGPQQVGLTA
;
A
#
# COMPACT_ATOMS: atom_id res chain seq x y z
N GLY A 1 11.03 5.84 -46.73
CA GLY A 1 10.67 5.09 -45.52
C GLY A 1 10.23 6.09 -44.48
N LEU A 2 9.12 5.84 -43.78
CA LEU A 2 8.59 6.75 -42.76
C LEU A 2 9.57 6.81 -41.58
N THR A 3 10.10 7.99 -41.28
CA THR A 3 10.92 8.25 -40.09
C THR A 3 9.98 8.29 -38.88
N PRO A 4 10.12 7.39 -37.89
CA PRO A 4 9.25 7.39 -36.71
C PRO A 4 9.39 8.71 -35.95
N ASP A 5 8.27 9.35 -35.68
CA ASP A 5 8.17 10.61 -34.92
C ASP A 5 7.84 10.36 -33.43
N VAL A 6 7.75 11.43 -32.65
CA VAL A 6 7.42 11.38 -31.21
C VAL A 6 6.10 10.65 -30.95
N VAL A 7 5.11 10.82 -31.83
CA VAL A 7 3.80 10.17 -31.73
C VAL A 7 3.93 8.65 -31.88
N THR A 8 4.73 8.20 -32.84
CA THR A 8 5.01 6.77 -33.05
C THR A 8 5.65 6.12 -31.83
N TYR A 9 6.62 6.81 -31.21
CA TYR A 9 7.28 6.31 -30.01
C TYR A 9 6.38 6.38 -28.77
N SER A 10 5.59 7.45 -28.61
CA SER A 10 4.61 7.57 -27.52
C SER A 10 3.54 6.47 -27.58
N ALA A 11 3.04 6.15 -28.78
CA ALA A 11 2.13 5.03 -29.00
C ALA A 11 2.79 3.68 -28.66
N ALA A 12 4.06 3.48 -29.03
CA ALA A 12 4.81 2.28 -28.69
C ALA A 12 5.03 2.14 -27.17
N VAL A 13 5.30 3.23 -26.46
CA VAL A 13 5.43 3.23 -25.00
C VAL A 13 4.09 2.97 -24.33
N SER A 14 3.00 3.58 -24.80
CA SER A 14 1.64 3.30 -24.33
C SER A 14 1.27 1.82 -24.53
N ALA A 15 1.70 1.21 -25.64
CA ALA A 15 1.54 -0.22 -25.87
C ALA A 15 2.40 -1.06 -24.92
N CYS A 16 3.61 -0.63 -24.58
CA CYS A 16 4.46 -1.29 -23.58
C CYS A 16 3.86 -1.20 -22.17
N GLU A 17 3.27 -0.05 -21.82
CA GLU A 17 2.57 0.19 -20.56
C GLU A 17 1.36 -0.75 -20.42
N LYS A 18 0.56 -0.92 -21.47
CA LYS A 18 -0.55 -1.88 -21.50
C LYS A 18 -0.07 -3.33 -21.50
N GLY A 19 1.02 -3.62 -22.20
CA GLY A 19 1.61 -4.96 -22.32
C GLY A 19 2.51 -5.38 -21.16
N ARG A 20 2.73 -4.53 -20.15
CA ARG A 20 3.69 -4.74 -19.05
C ARG A 20 5.10 -5.08 -19.52
N ARG A 21 5.48 -4.64 -20.73
CA ARG A 21 6.78 -4.94 -21.36
C ARG A 21 7.80 -3.87 -21.01
N TRP A 22 8.19 -3.82 -19.75
CA TRP A 22 9.16 -2.84 -19.26
C TRP A 22 10.53 -3.02 -19.92
N GLU A 23 10.88 -4.20 -20.42
CA GLU A 23 12.17 -4.48 -21.08
C GLU A 23 12.31 -3.68 -22.38
N LEU A 24 11.19 -3.47 -23.08
CA LEU A 24 11.16 -2.71 -24.33
C LEU A 24 11.34 -1.21 -24.12
N THR A 25 11.06 -0.69 -22.92
CA THR A 25 11.26 0.73 -22.57
C THR A 25 12.69 1.18 -22.85
N ARG A 26 13.68 0.33 -22.57
CA ARG A 26 15.10 0.59 -22.84
C ARG A 26 15.40 0.75 -24.32
N VAL A 27 14.84 -0.15 -25.12
CA VAL A 27 15.07 -0.18 -26.57
C VAL A 27 14.42 1.02 -27.21
N LEU A 28 13.18 1.33 -26.81
CA LEU A 28 12.44 2.51 -27.30
C LEU A 28 13.16 3.80 -26.94
N MET A 29 13.63 3.94 -25.70
CA MET A 29 14.37 5.12 -25.27
C MET A 29 15.68 5.29 -26.03
N LYS A 30 16.50 4.23 -26.17
CA LYS A 30 17.77 4.29 -26.91
C LYS A 30 17.53 4.63 -28.39
N ARG A 31 16.47 4.08 -29.00
CA ARG A 31 16.11 4.38 -30.39
C ARG A 31 15.59 5.80 -30.57
N ALA A 32 14.77 6.30 -29.64
CA ALA A 32 14.25 7.66 -29.72
C ALA A 32 15.37 8.70 -29.57
N LYS A 33 16.31 8.50 -28.62
CA LYS A 33 17.52 9.33 -28.50
C LYS A 33 18.43 9.22 -29.73
N GLY A 34 18.64 8.01 -30.24
CA GLY A 34 19.43 7.79 -31.46
C GLY A 34 18.82 8.37 -32.74
N ALA A 35 17.50 8.57 -32.76
CA ALA A 35 16.79 9.27 -33.83
C ALA A 35 16.81 10.80 -33.67
N GLY A 36 17.44 11.34 -32.62
CA GLY A 36 17.53 12.77 -32.36
C GLY A 36 16.19 13.40 -31.91
N LEU A 37 15.26 12.60 -31.39
CA LEU A 37 13.98 13.11 -30.91
C LEU A 37 14.17 13.85 -29.58
N SER A 38 13.55 15.03 -29.48
CA SER A 38 13.37 15.70 -28.19
C SER A 38 12.27 14.95 -27.43
N LEU A 39 12.66 14.29 -26.33
CA LEU A 39 11.74 13.58 -25.47
C LEU A 39 11.12 14.56 -24.48
N ASP A 40 9.82 14.47 -24.29
CA ASP A 40 9.07 15.31 -23.37
C ASP A 40 8.72 14.57 -22.06
N VAL A 41 8.14 15.30 -21.11
CA VAL A 41 7.69 14.75 -19.82
C VAL A 41 6.73 13.59 -20.01
N VAL A 42 5.83 13.67 -20.99
CA VAL A 42 4.83 12.63 -21.30
C VAL A 42 5.51 11.31 -21.68
N PHE A 43 6.56 11.37 -22.51
CA PHE A 43 7.32 10.19 -22.91
C PHE A 43 7.99 9.50 -21.71
N TYR A 44 8.66 10.26 -20.84
CA TYR A 44 9.29 9.72 -19.63
C TYR A 44 8.25 9.17 -18.65
N SER A 45 7.18 9.90 -18.40
CA SER A 45 6.04 9.49 -17.56
C SER A 45 5.46 8.14 -18.01
N ALA A 46 5.28 7.94 -19.32
CA ALA A 46 4.78 6.68 -19.86
C ALA A 46 5.80 5.54 -19.70
N LEU A 47 7.11 5.79 -19.87
CA LEU A 47 8.16 4.80 -19.58
C LEU A 47 8.18 4.41 -18.09
N MET A 48 8.04 5.39 -17.20
CA MET A 48 7.98 5.17 -15.76
C MET A 48 6.76 4.35 -15.36
N SER A 49 5.58 4.63 -15.92
CA SER A 49 4.38 3.81 -15.69
C SER A 49 4.55 2.37 -16.20
N ALA A 50 5.23 2.17 -17.34
CA ALA A 50 5.59 0.83 -17.79
C ALA A 50 6.54 0.11 -16.81
N CYS A 51 7.53 0.81 -16.25
CA CYS A 51 8.42 0.28 -15.20
C CYS A 51 7.67 -0.03 -13.89
N GLU A 52 6.74 0.82 -13.48
CA GLU A 52 5.87 0.63 -12.34
C GLU A 52 5.03 -0.66 -12.47
N LYS A 53 4.48 -0.94 -13.66
CA LYS A 53 3.76 -2.19 -13.94
C LYS A 53 4.69 -3.41 -14.04
N GLY A 54 5.95 -3.19 -14.43
CA GLY A 54 7.03 -4.18 -14.43
C GLY A 54 7.67 -4.44 -13.07
N GLN A 55 7.31 -3.69 -12.01
CA GLN A 55 7.95 -3.74 -10.69
C GLN A 55 9.47 -3.42 -10.72
N GLU A 56 9.89 -2.56 -11.63
CA GLU A 56 11.27 -2.12 -11.79
C GLU A 56 11.48 -0.72 -11.18
N SER A 57 11.50 -0.64 -9.84
CA SER A 57 11.59 0.63 -9.12
C SER A 57 12.88 1.39 -9.40
N GLU A 58 14.03 0.72 -9.41
CA GLU A 58 15.34 1.35 -9.71
C GLU A 58 15.35 2.01 -11.08
N ARG A 59 14.64 1.40 -12.05
CA ARG A 59 14.54 1.93 -13.40
C ARG A 59 13.60 3.13 -13.48
N ALA A 60 12.47 3.10 -12.77
CA ALA A 60 11.57 4.24 -12.67
C ALA A 60 12.27 5.45 -12.03
N LEU A 61 13.06 5.22 -10.97
CA LEU A 61 13.88 6.24 -10.32
C LEU A 61 14.95 6.81 -11.26
N ALA A 62 15.68 5.93 -11.96
CA ALA A 62 16.69 6.37 -12.92
C ALA A 62 16.11 7.22 -14.06
N LEU A 63 14.89 6.90 -14.52
CA LEU A 63 14.16 7.68 -15.52
C LEU A 63 13.73 9.04 -14.97
N LEU A 64 13.27 9.11 -13.71
CA LEU A 64 12.92 10.37 -13.06
C LEU A 64 14.15 11.29 -12.94
N GLU A 65 15.28 10.75 -12.48
CA GLU A 65 16.53 11.50 -12.42
C GLU A 65 17.01 11.93 -13.82
N GLU A 66 16.82 11.09 -14.84
CA GLU A 66 17.19 11.44 -16.22
C GLU A 66 16.33 12.56 -16.78
N LEU A 67 15.02 12.51 -16.55
CA LEU A 67 14.11 13.61 -16.88
C LEU A 67 14.58 14.92 -16.24
N GLN A 68 14.98 14.89 -14.97
CA GLN A 68 15.51 16.06 -14.27
C GLN A 68 16.85 16.56 -14.83
N ARG A 69 17.75 15.64 -15.21
CA ARG A 69 19.05 15.98 -15.83
C ARG A 69 18.88 16.66 -17.19
N GLU A 70 17.84 16.28 -17.95
CA GLU A 70 17.46 16.93 -19.21
C GLU A 70 16.76 18.29 -19.00
N ARG A 71 16.70 18.79 -17.75
CA ARG A 71 16.05 20.06 -17.35
C ARG A 71 14.56 20.12 -17.67
N LEU A 72 13.91 18.97 -17.75
CA LEU A 72 12.46 18.86 -17.82
C LEU A 72 11.92 18.83 -16.40
N GLU A 73 10.83 19.56 -16.14
CA GLU A 73 10.17 19.53 -14.84
C GLU A 73 9.29 18.29 -14.72
N PRO A 74 9.54 17.39 -13.76
CA PRO A 74 8.66 16.26 -13.54
C PRO A 74 7.30 16.76 -13.06
N ASP A 75 6.23 16.18 -13.61
CA ASP A 75 4.88 16.46 -13.14
C ASP A 75 4.46 15.49 -12.01
N VAL A 76 3.27 15.71 -11.47
CA VAL A 76 2.66 14.84 -10.45
C VAL A 76 2.56 13.39 -10.93
N PHE A 77 2.36 13.17 -12.23
CA PHE A 77 2.22 11.83 -12.80
C PHE A 77 3.55 11.07 -12.77
N ALA A 78 4.65 11.71 -13.18
CA ALA A 78 5.98 11.13 -13.13
C ALA A 78 6.34 10.71 -11.69
N PHE A 79 6.15 11.60 -10.72
CA PHE A 79 6.40 11.27 -9.31
C PHE A 79 5.50 10.14 -8.81
N ASN A 80 4.20 10.17 -9.11
CA ASN A 80 3.27 9.11 -8.70
C ASN A 80 3.65 7.73 -9.28
N ALA A 81 4.14 7.69 -10.52
CA ALA A 81 4.63 6.46 -11.14
C ALA A 81 5.90 5.94 -10.42
N ALA A 82 6.84 6.83 -10.06
CA ALA A 82 8.03 6.44 -9.28
C ALA A 82 7.66 5.93 -7.87
N ILE A 83 6.80 6.65 -7.15
CA ILE A 83 6.35 6.28 -5.80
C ILE A 83 5.63 4.93 -5.83
N SER A 84 4.71 4.73 -6.78
CA SER A 84 3.99 3.47 -6.97
C SER A 84 4.93 2.31 -7.34
N ALA A 85 6.02 2.58 -8.06
CA ALA A 85 7.04 1.56 -8.33
C ALA A 85 7.79 1.15 -7.04
N CYS A 86 8.13 2.12 -6.18
CA CYS A 86 8.72 1.87 -4.86
C CYS A 86 7.77 1.11 -3.93
N GLU A 87 6.47 1.43 -3.95
CA GLU A 87 5.42 0.72 -3.21
C GLU A 87 5.43 -0.78 -3.53
N LYS A 88 5.38 -1.13 -4.81
CA LYS A 88 5.37 -2.53 -5.28
C LYS A 88 6.63 -3.29 -4.90
N ARG A 89 7.76 -2.59 -4.77
CA ARG A 89 9.05 -3.14 -4.33
C ARG A 89 9.27 -3.09 -2.83
N ARG A 90 8.27 -2.65 -2.05
CA ARG A 90 8.32 -2.55 -0.59
C ARG A 90 9.49 -1.68 -0.11
N GLN A 91 9.70 -0.54 -0.79
CA GLN A 91 10.76 0.44 -0.50
C GLN A 91 10.13 1.73 0.08
N PRO A 92 9.58 1.70 1.30
CA PRO A 92 8.87 2.86 1.88
C PRO A 92 9.78 4.07 2.08
N GLU A 93 11.07 3.87 2.38
CA GLU A 93 12.02 4.96 2.59
C GLU A 93 12.22 5.78 1.30
N LYS A 94 12.32 5.11 0.16
CA LYS A 94 12.42 5.77 -1.16
C LYS A 94 11.11 6.45 -1.54
N ALA A 95 9.98 5.78 -1.31
CA ALA A 95 8.65 6.35 -1.57
C ALA A 95 8.42 7.65 -0.76
N TRP A 96 8.83 7.64 0.52
CA TRP A 96 8.76 8.82 1.38
C TRP A 96 9.69 9.95 0.92
N ALA A 97 10.92 9.62 0.54
CA ALA A 97 11.88 10.60 0.02
C ALA A 97 11.34 11.32 -1.23
N LEU A 98 10.73 10.57 -2.16
CA LEU A 98 10.10 11.13 -3.35
C LEU A 98 8.92 12.05 -3.01
N LEU A 99 8.07 11.67 -2.04
CA LEU A 99 6.96 12.52 -1.61
C LEU A 99 7.46 13.85 -1.01
N ARG A 100 8.55 13.82 -0.24
CA ARG A 100 9.20 15.04 0.28
C ARG A 100 9.87 15.85 -0.81
N GLU A 101 10.45 15.19 -1.81
CA GLU A 101 11.02 15.86 -2.97
C GLU A 101 9.94 16.61 -3.77
N MET A 102 8.77 16.03 -3.99
CA MET A 102 7.63 16.73 -4.62
C MET A 102 7.30 18.02 -3.88
N GLN A 103 7.17 17.94 -2.55
CA GLN A 103 6.84 19.10 -1.71
C GLN A 103 7.93 20.18 -1.73
N HIS A 104 9.21 19.78 -1.68
CA HIS A 104 10.33 20.72 -1.76
C HIS A 104 10.40 21.42 -3.12
N ARG A 105 9.95 20.75 -4.18
CA ARG A 105 9.87 21.30 -5.54
C ARG A 105 8.58 22.08 -5.80
N GLU A 106 7.75 22.31 -4.78
CA GLU A 106 6.46 22.98 -4.92
C GLU A 106 5.50 22.27 -5.91
N ILE A 107 5.69 20.95 -6.08
CA ILE A 107 4.79 20.08 -6.83
C ILE A 107 3.81 19.49 -5.83
N ASP A 108 2.56 19.95 -5.87
CA ASP A 108 1.53 19.55 -4.90
C ASP A 108 1.23 18.04 -4.99
N PRO A 109 1.57 17.25 -3.95
CA PRO A 109 1.20 15.85 -3.91
C PRO A 109 -0.31 15.74 -3.72
N ASN A 110 -0.92 14.78 -4.41
CA ASN A 110 -2.36 14.51 -4.30
C ASN A 110 -2.61 13.26 -3.45
N VAL A 111 -3.89 12.91 -3.25
CA VAL A 111 -4.29 11.73 -2.48
C VAL A 111 -3.64 10.45 -3.02
N MET A 112 -3.40 10.33 -4.34
CA MET A 112 -2.71 9.17 -4.91
C MET A 112 -1.24 9.10 -4.47
N SER A 113 -0.53 10.23 -4.45
CA SER A 113 0.86 10.31 -3.96
C SER A 113 0.96 9.79 -2.53
N PHE A 114 0.09 10.28 -1.64
CA PHE A 114 0.06 9.84 -0.24
C PHE A 114 -0.33 8.37 -0.10
N ASN A 115 -1.38 7.92 -0.81
CA ASN A 115 -1.83 6.54 -0.75
C ASN A 115 -0.73 5.56 -1.17
N ALA A 116 0.06 5.88 -2.20
CA ALA A 116 1.16 5.02 -2.63
C ALA A 116 2.26 4.91 -1.54
N VAL A 117 2.61 6.00 -0.84
CA VAL A 117 3.56 5.93 0.29
C VAL A 117 2.97 5.17 1.48
N ILE A 118 1.70 5.42 1.84
CA ILE A 118 1.00 4.69 2.91
C ILE A 118 0.97 3.19 2.61
N SER A 119 0.66 2.79 1.37
CA SER A 119 0.70 1.40 0.93
C SER A 119 2.11 0.80 0.98
N ALA A 120 3.15 1.59 0.67
CA ALA A 120 4.54 1.16 0.80
C ALA A 120 4.88 0.86 2.27
N CYS A 121 4.48 1.72 3.20
CA CYS A 121 4.61 1.50 4.64
C CYS A 121 3.79 0.28 5.09
N ALA A 122 2.58 0.11 4.55
CA ALA A 122 1.74 -1.04 4.84
C ALA A 122 2.42 -2.35 4.43
N ASN A 123 3.10 -2.40 3.29
CA ASN A 123 3.79 -3.60 2.79
C ASN A 123 4.92 -4.12 3.69
N VAL A 124 5.43 -3.28 4.59
CA VAL A 124 6.44 -3.64 5.61
C VAL A 124 5.88 -3.59 7.05
N GLY A 125 4.59 -3.32 7.23
CA GLY A 125 3.94 -3.25 8.56
C GLY A 125 4.29 -2.01 9.39
N GLN A 126 4.81 -0.95 8.76
CA GLN A 126 5.12 0.31 9.43
C GLN A 126 3.85 1.16 9.60
N TRP A 127 3.11 0.93 10.68
CA TRP A 127 1.84 1.63 10.94
C TRP A 127 2.03 3.06 11.46
N GLN A 128 3.08 3.36 12.24
CA GLN A 128 3.30 4.72 12.76
C GLN A 128 3.57 5.74 11.64
N PRO A 129 4.51 5.49 10.70
CA PRO A 129 4.74 6.42 9.59
C PRO A 129 3.51 6.58 8.71
N ALA A 130 2.74 5.50 8.50
CA ALA A 130 1.51 5.54 7.75
C ALA A 130 0.46 6.47 8.41
N LEU A 131 0.29 6.41 9.73
CA LEU A 131 -0.60 7.33 10.47
C LEU A 131 -0.15 8.79 10.40
N LEU A 132 1.18 9.05 10.42
CA LEU A 132 1.69 10.42 10.25
C LEU A 132 1.28 11.01 8.90
N LEU A 133 1.26 10.19 7.83
CA LEU A 133 0.79 10.62 6.51
C LEU A 133 -0.71 10.88 6.46
N LEU A 134 -1.52 10.17 7.26
CA LEU A 134 -2.95 10.47 7.39
C LEU A 134 -3.16 11.87 7.99
N SER A 135 -2.45 12.18 9.07
CA SER A 135 -2.50 13.52 9.69
C SER A 135 -2.01 14.61 8.72
N GLU A 136 -1.00 14.31 7.89
CA GLU A 136 -0.53 15.24 6.86
C GLU A 136 -1.56 15.47 5.74
N LEU A 137 -2.30 14.43 5.32
CA LEU A 137 -3.43 14.57 4.38
C LEU A 137 -4.50 15.51 4.94
N GLU A 138 -4.87 15.34 6.21
CA GLU A 138 -5.87 16.17 6.89
C GLU A 138 -5.44 17.64 6.97
N VAL A 139 -4.18 17.90 7.36
CA VAL A 139 -3.61 19.26 7.40
C VAL A 139 -3.59 19.91 6.02
N LYS A 140 -3.37 19.12 4.97
CA LYS A 140 -3.42 19.58 3.57
C LYS A 140 -4.84 19.66 3.00
N LEU A 141 -5.88 19.38 3.80
CA LEU A 141 -7.28 19.37 3.39
C LEU A 141 -7.56 18.41 2.22
N LEU A 142 -6.73 17.36 2.09
CA LEU A 142 -6.91 16.29 1.12
C LEU A 142 -7.76 15.19 1.73
N ALA A 143 -8.97 14.99 1.22
CA ALA A 143 -9.91 14.02 1.75
C ALA A 143 -9.36 12.58 1.63
N PRO A 144 -9.10 11.88 2.75
CA PRO A 144 -8.74 10.47 2.72
C PRO A 144 -9.86 9.63 2.10
N SER A 145 -9.50 8.63 1.32
CA SER A 145 -10.47 7.74 0.67
C SER A 145 -10.48 6.35 1.33
N VAL A 146 -11.40 5.48 0.91
CA VAL A 146 -11.41 4.06 1.29
C VAL A 146 -10.06 3.41 1.03
N ILE A 147 -9.38 3.77 -0.06
CA ILE A 147 -8.02 3.28 -0.39
C ILE A 147 -7.01 3.70 0.69
N THR A 148 -7.08 4.95 1.17
CA THR A 148 -6.21 5.46 2.23
C THR A 148 -6.38 4.65 3.51
N TYR A 149 -7.62 4.48 3.96
CA TYR A 149 -7.91 3.73 5.18
C TYR A 149 -7.60 2.23 5.05
N ASN A 150 -7.86 1.61 3.90
CA ASN A 150 -7.52 0.20 3.69
C ASN A 150 -6.00 -0.03 3.74
N ALA A 151 -5.21 0.89 3.20
CA ALA A 151 -3.76 0.83 3.32
C ALA A 151 -3.30 0.98 4.79
N LEU A 152 -3.90 1.90 5.55
CA LEU A 152 -3.62 2.08 6.98
C LEU A 152 -4.01 0.85 7.82
N LEU A 153 -5.18 0.27 7.57
CA LEU A 153 -5.64 -0.96 8.21
C LEU A 153 -4.70 -2.13 7.88
N SER A 154 -4.26 -2.25 6.62
CA SER A 154 -3.25 -3.25 6.22
C SER A 154 -1.91 -3.04 6.95
N ALA A 155 -1.49 -1.78 7.14
CA ALA A 155 -0.30 -1.46 7.92
C ALA A 155 -0.46 -1.89 9.39
N CYS A 156 -1.63 -1.64 9.99
CA CYS A 156 -1.94 -2.05 11.36
C CYS A 156 -2.01 -3.58 11.50
N ASP A 157 -2.60 -4.29 10.52
CA ASP A 157 -2.66 -5.74 10.48
C ASP A 157 -1.26 -6.38 10.42
N LYS A 158 -0.41 -5.90 9.52
CA LYS A 158 0.98 -6.39 9.38
C LYS A 158 1.86 -5.95 10.56
N GLY A 159 1.60 -4.76 11.10
CA GLY A 159 2.27 -4.19 12.27
C GLY A 159 1.73 -4.68 13.63
N ARG A 160 0.73 -5.57 13.62
CA ARG A 160 0.08 -6.15 14.82
C ARG A 160 -0.49 -5.11 15.79
N ASN A 161 -0.98 -3.98 15.29
CA ASN A 161 -1.59 -2.94 16.10
C ASN A 161 -3.11 -2.91 15.93
N TRP A 162 -3.79 -3.80 16.66
CA TRP A 162 -5.25 -3.92 16.63
C TRP A 162 -5.97 -2.68 17.14
N ARG A 163 -5.39 -1.93 18.09
CA ARG A 163 -6.04 -0.74 18.69
C ARG A 163 -6.25 0.34 17.64
N TRP A 164 -5.20 0.66 16.89
CA TRP A 164 -5.30 1.60 15.78
C TRP A 164 -6.15 1.06 14.64
N ALA A 165 -6.15 -0.25 14.39
CA ALA A 165 -7.05 -0.84 13.39
C ALA A 165 -8.53 -0.59 13.71
N ILE A 166 -8.94 -0.75 14.98
CA ILE A 166 -10.32 -0.46 15.41
C ILE A 166 -10.63 1.03 15.31
N GLU A 167 -9.75 1.89 15.82
CA GLU A 167 -9.94 3.35 15.77
C GLU A 167 -10.11 3.84 14.32
N LEU A 168 -9.27 3.37 13.40
CA LEU A 168 -9.37 3.70 11.98
C LEU A 168 -10.68 3.20 11.36
N TYR A 169 -11.12 1.99 11.71
CA TYR A 169 -12.39 1.43 11.24
C TYR A 169 -13.60 2.26 11.74
N GLU A 170 -13.59 2.69 13.00
CA GLU A 170 -14.62 3.58 13.55
C GLU A 170 -14.61 4.96 12.87
N GLN A 171 -13.43 5.50 12.56
CA GLN A 171 -13.30 6.76 11.81
C GLN A 171 -13.92 6.65 10.40
N MET A 172 -13.69 5.54 9.68
CA MET A 172 -14.35 5.29 8.40
C MET A 172 -15.88 5.32 8.53
N GLY A 173 -16.42 4.71 9.60
CA GLY A 173 -17.86 4.74 9.90
C GLY A 173 -18.39 6.15 10.17
N LYS A 174 -17.66 6.96 10.95
CA LYS A 174 -18.00 8.38 11.22
C LYS A 174 -18.00 9.23 9.94
N MET A 175 -17.07 8.95 9.03
CA MET A 175 -16.97 9.61 7.72
C MET A 175 -17.93 9.02 6.67
N ARG A 176 -18.71 7.98 7.00
CA ARG A 176 -19.63 7.27 6.11
C ARG A 176 -18.95 6.74 4.84
N LEU A 177 -17.71 6.28 4.97
CA LEU A 177 -17.01 5.59 3.89
C LEU A 177 -17.56 4.17 3.74
N GLU A 178 -17.83 3.76 2.52
CA GLU A 178 -18.27 2.39 2.23
C GLU A 178 -17.13 1.40 2.50
N THR A 179 -17.28 0.58 3.53
CA THR A 179 -16.32 -0.45 3.90
C THR A 179 -16.48 -1.67 2.98
N ASP A 180 -15.38 -2.20 2.48
CA ASP A 180 -15.35 -3.38 1.61
C ASP A 180 -14.78 -4.61 2.35
N SER A 181 -14.73 -5.74 1.65
CA SER A 181 -14.14 -6.97 2.18
C SER A 181 -12.67 -6.81 2.60
N THR A 182 -11.92 -5.93 1.91
CA THR A 182 -10.51 -5.69 2.25
C THR A 182 -10.37 -4.94 3.58
N THR A 183 -11.26 -3.97 3.82
CA THR A 183 -11.40 -3.23 5.08
C THR A 183 -11.63 -4.20 6.23
N HIS A 184 -12.65 -5.05 6.05
CA HIS A 184 -13.11 -6.07 6.99
C HIS A 184 -12.03 -7.09 7.33
N ASN A 185 -11.36 -7.64 6.32
CA ASN A 185 -10.30 -8.62 6.50
C ASN A 185 -9.08 -8.02 7.21
N ALA A 186 -8.72 -6.77 6.92
CA ALA A 186 -7.59 -6.10 7.55
C ALA A 186 -7.84 -5.81 9.04
N VAL A 187 -9.00 -5.26 9.41
CA VAL A 187 -9.31 -4.98 10.82
C VAL A 187 -9.41 -6.27 11.65
N LEU A 188 -10.05 -7.31 11.10
CA LEU A 188 -10.17 -8.61 11.76
C LEU A 188 -8.82 -9.31 11.89
N GLY A 189 -7.98 -9.26 10.85
CA GLY A 189 -6.61 -9.79 10.90
C GLY A 189 -5.76 -9.12 11.97
N ALA A 190 -5.86 -7.79 12.10
CA ALA A 190 -5.15 -7.06 13.14
C ALA A 190 -5.60 -7.51 14.53
N CYS A 191 -6.91 -7.68 14.74
CA CYS A 191 -7.49 -8.10 16.01
C CYS A 191 -7.20 -9.58 16.35
N GLU A 192 -7.18 -10.46 15.35
CA GLU A 192 -6.78 -11.87 15.48
C GLU A 192 -5.32 -11.97 15.97
N LYS A 193 -4.39 -11.26 15.31
CA LYS A 193 -2.99 -11.16 15.73
C LYS A 193 -2.82 -10.48 17.08
N GLY A 194 -3.69 -9.51 17.39
CA GLY A 194 -3.79 -8.82 18.67
C GLY A 194 -4.35 -9.68 19.81
N ARG A 195 -4.91 -10.86 19.48
CA ARG A 195 -5.60 -11.78 20.40
C ARG A 195 -6.82 -11.16 21.08
N CYS A 196 -7.49 -10.24 20.39
CA CYS A 196 -8.66 -9.49 20.86
C CYS A 196 -9.97 -10.09 20.35
N TRP A 197 -10.22 -11.35 20.73
CA TRP A 197 -11.36 -12.12 20.22
C TRP A 197 -12.73 -11.49 20.56
N ALA A 198 -12.85 -10.81 21.70
CA ALA A 198 -14.09 -10.13 22.08
C ALA A 198 -14.45 -9.02 21.09
N GLN A 199 -13.46 -8.19 20.71
CA GLN A 199 -13.61 -7.12 19.72
C GLN A 199 -13.90 -7.70 18.33
N VAL A 200 -13.27 -8.82 17.95
CA VAL A 200 -13.54 -9.52 16.69
C VAL A 200 -15.03 -9.91 16.58
N LEU A 201 -15.61 -10.46 17.65
CA LEU A 201 -17.02 -10.85 17.67
C LEU A 201 -17.96 -9.65 17.59
N GLU A 202 -17.61 -8.54 18.26
CA GLU A 202 -18.39 -7.30 18.21
C GLU A 202 -18.39 -6.71 16.79
N LEU A 203 -17.22 -6.64 16.16
CA LEU A 203 -17.07 -6.15 14.79
C LEU A 203 -17.89 -7.00 13.80
N LEU A 204 -17.81 -8.33 13.87
CA LEU A 204 -18.55 -9.22 12.97
C LEU A 204 -20.06 -9.06 13.05
N ARG A 205 -20.60 -8.73 14.23
CA ARG A 205 -22.04 -8.49 14.39
C ARG A 205 -22.48 -7.21 13.69
N GLY A 206 -21.59 -6.23 13.54
CA GLY A 206 -21.86 -4.96 12.85
C GLY A 206 -21.57 -4.98 11.34
N MET A 207 -20.79 -5.96 10.86
CA MET A 207 -20.35 -6.02 9.47
C MET A 207 -21.46 -6.53 8.54
N HIS A 208 -21.85 -5.69 7.57
CA HIS A 208 -22.71 -6.09 6.47
C HIS A 208 -21.83 -6.50 5.28
N GLY A 209 -22.01 -7.73 4.76
CA GLY A 209 -21.22 -8.24 3.62
C GLY A 209 -19.84 -8.80 3.97
N ALA A 210 -19.66 -9.36 5.17
CA ALA A 210 -18.46 -10.11 5.52
C ALA A 210 -18.28 -11.34 4.61
N ASP A 211 -17.06 -11.56 4.11
CA ASP A 211 -16.72 -12.70 3.27
C ASP A 211 -16.28 -13.92 4.10
N ILE A 212 -16.05 -15.05 3.44
CA ILE A 212 -15.62 -16.30 4.09
C ILE A 212 -14.31 -16.09 4.88
N THR A 213 -13.39 -15.29 4.35
CA THR A 213 -12.10 -15.00 5.00
C THR A 213 -12.29 -14.24 6.32
N ALA A 214 -13.23 -13.31 6.39
CA ALA A 214 -13.59 -12.63 7.63
C ALA A 214 -14.08 -13.61 8.70
N TYR A 215 -14.94 -14.57 8.33
CA TYR A 215 -15.40 -15.62 9.25
C TYR A 215 -14.27 -16.57 9.67
N GLU A 216 -13.37 -16.95 8.77
CA GLU A 216 -12.20 -17.78 9.12
C GLU A 216 -11.24 -17.08 10.09
N LEU A 217 -11.00 -15.78 9.91
CA LEU A 217 -10.22 -14.96 10.85
C LEU A 217 -10.90 -14.90 12.22
N ALA A 218 -12.23 -14.80 12.23
CA ALA A 218 -13.01 -14.81 13.46
C ALA A 218 -12.86 -16.10 14.26
N VAL A 219 -13.04 -17.24 13.58
CA VAL A 219 -12.93 -18.56 14.19
C VAL A 219 -11.55 -18.76 14.78
N ARG A 220 -10.48 -18.44 14.04
CA ARG A 220 -9.10 -18.52 14.55
C ARG A 220 -8.88 -17.65 15.79
N ALA A 221 -9.36 -16.41 15.78
CA ALA A 221 -9.26 -15.53 16.94
C ALA A 221 -9.97 -16.12 18.17
N CYS A 222 -11.15 -16.72 17.96
CA CYS A 222 -11.95 -17.34 19.02
C CYS A 222 -11.32 -18.64 19.54
N GLU A 223 -10.80 -19.51 18.70
CA GLU A 223 -10.11 -20.75 19.09
C GLU A 223 -8.91 -20.46 20.00
N VAL A 224 -8.11 -19.45 19.64
CA VAL A 224 -6.98 -18.99 20.45
C VAL A 224 -7.43 -18.37 21.78
N GLY A 225 -8.60 -17.72 21.80
CA GLY A 225 -9.23 -17.20 23.02
C GLY A 225 -9.74 -18.31 23.94
N LEU A 226 -10.39 -19.34 23.38
CA LEU A 226 -10.99 -20.44 24.11
C LEU A 226 -9.95 -21.37 24.74
N GLN A 227 -8.86 -21.66 24.02
CA GLN A 227 -7.70 -22.39 24.59
C GLN A 227 -7.11 -21.70 25.82
N ARG A 228 -7.24 -20.37 25.93
CA ARG A 228 -6.78 -19.60 27.09
C ARG A 228 -7.77 -19.59 28.26
N GLN A 229 -9.08 -19.62 28.01
CA GLN A 229 -10.07 -19.75 29.08
C GLN A 229 -9.94 -21.10 29.81
N HIS A 230 -9.51 -22.14 29.10
CA HIS A 230 -9.21 -23.45 29.70
C HIS A 230 -7.78 -23.57 30.27
N LEU A 231 -6.90 -22.57 30.10
CA LEU A 231 -5.52 -22.65 30.60
C LEU A 231 -5.40 -22.56 32.14
N PRO A 232 -6.20 -21.73 32.86
CA PRO A 232 -6.26 -21.77 34.32
C PRO A 232 -6.81 -23.10 34.84
N GLU A 233 -7.79 -23.71 34.15
CA GLU A 233 -8.34 -25.02 34.51
C GLU A 233 -7.30 -26.14 34.30
N LEU A 234 -6.56 -26.14 33.18
CA LEU A 234 -5.48 -27.08 32.90
C LEU A 234 -4.26 -26.93 33.83
N LEU A 235 -3.95 -25.72 34.30
CA LEU A 235 -2.87 -25.47 35.28
C LEU A 235 -3.32 -25.67 36.74
N SER A 236 -4.63 -25.75 37.01
CA SER A 236 -5.17 -26.09 38.34
C SER A 236 -5.19 -27.59 38.63
N VAL A 237 -5.04 -28.43 37.60
CA VAL A 237 -4.90 -29.89 37.75
C VAL A 237 -3.40 -30.25 37.73
N GLY A 238 -2.68 -29.78 38.74
CA GLY A 238 -1.34 -30.28 39.08
C GLY A 238 -1.41 -31.67 39.74
N PRO A 239 -0.34 -32.48 39.68
CA PRO A 239 -0.37 -33.90 40.06
C PRO A 239 -0.45 -34.09 41.58
N GLN A 240 -1.66 -34.09 42.15
CA GLN A 240 -1.87 -34.43 43.57
C GLN A 240 -3.07 -35.36 43.87
N GLN A 241 -3.63 -36.06 42.89
CA GLN A 241 -4.60 -37.13 43.18
C GLN A 241 -4.31 -38.42 42.41
N VAL A 242 -3.20 -39.07 42.76
CA VAL A 242 -3.18 -40.53 42.89
C VAL A 242 -2.51 -40.82 44.23
N GLY A 243 -3.33 -40.84 45.28
CA GLY A 243 -2.92 -41.34 46.58
C GLY A 243 -2.58 -42.83 46.45
N LEU A 244 -1.29 -43.13 46.51
CA LEU A 244 -0.81 -44.43 46.98
C LEU A 244 -1.00 -44.46 48.49
N THR A 245 -1.96 -45.25 48.96
CA THR A 245 -1.93 -45.79 50.33
C THR A 245 -2.40 -47.23 50.33
N ALA A 246 -1.47 -48.08 50.80
CA ALA A 246 -1.53 -49.48 51.21
C ALA A 246 -1.74 -50.54 50.12
#